data_AF-A0A7V6C6J4-F1
#
_entry.id   AF-A0A7V6C6J4-F1
#
_cell.length_a   1.000
_cell.length_b   1.000
_cell.length_c   1.000
_cell.angle_alpha   90.00
_cell.angle_beta   90.00
_cell.angle_gamma   90.00
#
_symmetry.space_group_name_H-M   'P 1'
#
loop_
_entity.id
_entity.type
_entity.pdbx_description
1 polymer ?
#
loop_
_entity_poly.entity_id
_entity_poly.type
_entity_poly.pdbx_seq_one_letter_code
_entity_poly.pdbx_strand_id
1 'polypeptide(L)'
;MANKQKDVQSDTGQAAEVTEEKSLLDEIISQGKMARDESQVSRAKDLIGEFVGQIMEGAMVVSKDTEAMINARISQIDKLISAQLNEVMHHPDFQKLEGSWRGLFYLVNQSETGQSLKIRVMNVSKKDLLKDMEKASEFDQSALFKKIYEEEFG
;
A
#
# COMPACT_ATOMS: atom_id res chain seq x y z
N MET A 1 -18.46 -27.14 80.36
CA MET A 1 -17.58 -26.00 80.01
C MET A 1 -16.37 -26.58 79.25
N ALA A 2 -16.34 -26.77 77.93
CA ALA A 2 -17.10 -26.22 76.80
C ALA A 2 -16.75 -24.77 76.40
N ASN A 3 -15.68 -24.63 75.59
CA ASN A 3 -15.28 -23.46 74.79
C ASN A 3 -14.39 -24.03 73.65
N LYS A 4 -14.68 -23.93 72.33
CA LYS A 4 -14.51 -22.75 71.43
C LYS A 4 -13.18 -22.02 71.68
N GLN A 5 -12.33 -21.67 70.71
CA GLN A 5 -12.30 -21.74 69.23
C GLN A 5 -10.81 -22.02 68.83
N LYS A 6 -10.37 -22.24 67.58
CA LYS A 6 -10.92 -22.05 66.22
C LYS A 6 -10.13 -22.92 65.23
N ASP A 7 -10.76 -23.42 64.16
CA ASP A 7 -10.06 -23.93 62.96
C ASP A 7 -10.49 -23.13 61.72
N VAL A 8 -9.53 -22.92 60.81
CA VAL A 8 -9.66 -21.96 59.69
C VAL A 8 -10.30 -22.66 58.48
N GLN A 9 -11.44 -22.12 58.03
CA GLN A 9 -11.95 -22.44 56.70
C GLN A 9 -11.01 -21.87 55.63
N SER A 10 -10.59 -22.72 54.71
CA SER A 10 -10.21 -22.33 53.36
C SER A 10 -11.08 -23.12 52.40
N ASP A 11 -11.99 -22.40 51.74
CA ASP A 11 -13.01 -22.91 50.83
C ASP A 11 -12.37 -23.40 49.52
N THR A 12 -12.61 -24.65 49.12
CA THR A 12 -12.13 -25.19 47.84
C THR A 12 -13.04 -24.72 46.71
N GLY A 13 -12.78 -23.50 46.23
CA GLY A 13 -13.41 -22.96 45.04
C GLY A 13 -13.24 -23.90 43.85
N GLN A 14 -14.37 -24.36 43.31
CA GLN A 14 -14.41 -25.24 42.14
C GLN A 14 -13.86 -24.50 40.92
N ALA A 15 -12.78 -25.04 40.33
CA ALA A 15 -12.40 -24.66 38.98
C ALA A 15 -13.48 -25.14 38.01
N ALA A 16 -14.20 -24.19 37.41
CA ALA A 16 -15.04 -24.49 36.26
C ALA A 16 -14.12 -24.84 35.08
N GLU A 17 -14.08 -26.11 34.71
CA GLU A 17 -13.57 -26.53 33.40
C GLU A 17 -14.50 -25.97 32.34
N VAL A 18 -14.18 -24.76 31.87
CA VAL A 18 -14.68 -24.28 30.57
C VAL A 18 -13.98 -25.13 29.53
N THR A 19 -14.64 -26.21 29.12
CA THR A 19 -14.27 -26.96 27.94
C THR A 19 -14.48 -26.03 26.75
N GLU A 20 -13.45 -25.27 26.38
CA GLU A 20 -13.45 -24.54 25.10
C GLU A 20 -13.62 -25.58 23.99
N GLU A 21 -14.82 -25.61 23.40
CA GLU A 21 -15.02 -26.30 22.13
C GLU A 21 -14.06 -25.66 21.13
N LYS A 22 -13.01 -26.40 20.76
CA LYS A 22 -12.02 -25.96 19.78
C LYS A 22 -12.78 -25.56 18.53
N SER A 23 -12.76 -24.27 18.22
CA SER A 23 -13.48 -23.74 17.08
C SER A 23 -13.05 -24.49 15.82
N LEU A 24 -14.00 -24.82 14.95
CA LEU A 24 -13.70 -25.48 13.66
C LEU A 24 -12.64 -24.69 12.86
N LEU A 25 -12.55 -23.37 13.07
CA LEU A 25 -11.51 -22.51 12.50
C LEU A 25 -10.11 -22.83 13.06
N ASP A 26 -9.98 -23.10 14.37
CA ASP A 26 -8.71 -23.50 15.00
C ASP A 26 -8.27 -24.91 14.57
N GLU A 27 -9.24 -25.82 14.36
CA GLU A 27 -8.95 -27.13 13.79
C GLU A 27 -8.48 -27.02 12.32
N ILE A 28 -9.13 -26.20 11.49
CA ILE A 28 -8.71 -25.97 10.10
C ILE A 28 -7.32 -25.30 10.02
N ILE A 29 -7.02 -24.31 10.89
CA ILE A 29 -5.71 -23.62 10.89
C ILE A 29 -4.58 -24.56 11.31
N SER A 30 -4.82 -25.42 12.30
CA SER A 30 -3.82 -26.38 12.79
C SER A 30 -3.61 -27.55 11.81
N GLN A 31 -4.66 -28.11 11.22
CA GLN A 31 -4.55 -29.14 10.18
C GLN A 31 -3.95 -28.60 8.87
N GLY A 32 -4.33 -27.39 8.47
CA GLY A 32 -3.89 -26.73 7.23
C GLY A 32 -2.46 -26.16 7.27
N LYS A 33 -1.76 -26.21 8.41
CA LYS A 33 -0.41 -25.66 8.61
C LYS A 33 -0.24 -24.19 8.21
N MET A 34 -1.32 -23.39 8.23
CA MET A 34 -1.28 -21.98 7.83
C MET A 34 -0.54 -21.09 8.85
N ALA A 35 -0.60 -21.43 10.14
CA ALA A 35 0.15 -20.74 11.18
C ALA A 35 1.41 -21.54 11.54
N ARG A 36 2.59 -20.96 11.29
CA ARG A 36 3.88 -21.47 11.79
C ARG A 36 4.26 -20.91 13.17
N ASP A 37 3.49 -19.93 13.64
CA ASP A 37 3.76 -19.09 14.81
C ASP A 37 2.41 -18.53 15.30
N GLU A 38 2.21 -18.36 16.62
CA GLU A 38 0.94 -17.92 17.21
C GLU A 38 0.51 -16.53 16.67
N SER A 39 1.49 -15.68 16.37
CA SER A 39 1.26 -14.36 15.74
C SER A 39 0.52 -14.41 14.40
N GLN A 40 0.57 -15.55 13.69
CA GLN A 40 -0.09 -15.72 12.39
C GLN A 40 -1.50 -16.32 12.51
N VAL A 41 -1.88 -16.84 13.68
CA VAL A 41 -3.20 -17.49 13.88
C VAL A 41 -4.34 -16.50 13.69
N SER A 42 -4.23 -15.28 14.25
CA SER A 42 -5.25 -14.23 14.06
C SER A 42 -5.42 -13.91 12.57
N ARG A 43 -4.32 -13.64 11.87
CA ARG A 43 -4.33 -13.31 10.44
C ARG A 43 -4.90 -14.45 9.58
N ALA A 44 -4.65 -15.70 9.95
CA ALA A 44 -5.24 -16.86 9.29
C ALA A 44 -6.76 -16.95 9.55
N LYS A 45 -7.23 -16.65 10.77
CA LYS A 45 -8.67 -16.56 11.09
C LYS A 45 -9.35 -15.47 10.26
N ASP A 46 -8.74 -14.29 10.16
CA ASP A 46 -9.27 -13.15 9.40
C ASP A 46 -9.41 -13.49 7.90
N LEU A 47 -8.37 -14.09 7.30
CA LEU A 47 -8.37 -14.50 5.89
C LEU A 47 -9.40 -15.59 5.58
N ILE A 48 -9.54 -16.59 6.46
CA ILE A 48 -10.57 -17.64 6.31
C ILE A 48 -11.97 -17.06 6.53
N GLY A 49 -12.11 -16.13 7.48
CA GLY A 49 -13.36 -15.42 7.75
C GLY A 49 -13.87 -14.63 6.54
N GLU A 50 -13.01 -13.80 5.92
CA GLU A 50 -13.35 -13.11 4.68
C GLU A 50 -13.67 -14.08 3.54
N PHE A 51 -12.89 -15.16 3.39
CA PHE A 51 -13.12 -16.14 2.33
C PHE A 51 -14.49 -16.83 2.46
N VAL A 52 -14.87 -17.24 3.67
CA VAL A 52 -16.20 -17.80 3.95
C VAL A 52 -17.29 -16.74 3.74
N GLY A 53 -17.06 -15.49 4.16
CA GLY A 53 -17.97 -14.37 3.89
C GLY A 53 -18.25 -14.17 2.41
N GLN A 54 -17.19 -14.10 1.57
CA GLN A 54 -17.32 -13.93 0.12
C GLN A 54 -18.01 -15.11 -0.58
N ILE A 55 -17.90 -16.33 -0.03
CA ILE A 55 -18.68 -17.49 -0.49
C ILE A 55 -20.16 -17.33 -0.11
N MET A 56 -20.46 -16.92 1.13
CA MET A 56 -21.84 -16.73 1.61
C MET A 56 -22.58 -15.59 0.92
N GLU A 57 -21.87 -14.53 0.53
CA GLU A 57 -22.39 -13.42 -0.28
C GLU A 57 -22.68 -13.81 -1.75
N GLY A 58 -22.38 -15.05 -2.15
CA GLY A 58 -22.58 -15.53 -3.51
C GLY A 58 -21.59 -14.96 -4.52
N ALA A 59 -20.52 -14.29 -4.06
CA ALA A 59 -19.48 -13.70 -4.92
C ALA A 59 -18.55 -14.77 -5.54
N MET A 60 -18.75 -16.04 -5.20
CA MET A 60 -17.90 -17.17 -5.59
C MET A 60 -18.72 -18.46 -5.74
N VAL A 61 -18.55 -19.17 -6.86
CA VAL A 61 -19.21 -20.46 -7.10
C VAL A 61 -18.30 -21.58 -6.58
N VAL A 62 -18.76 -22.33 -5.58
CA VAL A 62 -18.02 -23.47 -5.02
C VAL A 62 -17.95 -24.59 -6.06
N SER A 63 -16.76 -24.80 -6.61
CA SER A 63 -16.42 -25.81 -7.60
C SER A 63 -15.72 -27.00 -6.93
N LYS A 64 -15.73 -28.19 -7.57
CA LYS A 64 -14.93 -29.35 -7.12
C LYS A 64 -13.42 -29.06 -7.14
N ASP A 65 -13.00 -28.15 -8.00
CA ASP A 65 -11.66 -27.60 -8.03
C ASP A 65 -11.68 -26.22 -7.35
N THR A 66 -11.15 -26.18 -6.13
CA THR A 66 -11.02 -24.96 -5.32
C THR A 66 -9.84 -24.10 -5.79
N GLU A 67 -8.78 -24.68 -6.33
CA GLU A 67 -7.61 -23.94 -6.82
C GLU A 67 -7.98 -23.15 -8.09
N ALA A 68 -8.66 -23.78 -9.06
CA ALA A 68 -9.15 -23.09 -10.25
C ALA A 68 -10.14 -21.97 -9.91
N MET A 69 -10.98 -22.17 -8.89
CA MET A 69 -11.93 -21.16 -8.41
C MET A 69 -11.23 -19.99 -7.71
N ILE A 70 -10.20 -20.23 -6.88
CA ILE A 70 -9.38 -19.17 -6.28
C ILE A 70 -8.64 -18.38 -7.37
N ASN A 71 -8.02 -19.07 -8.33
CA ASN A 71 -7.34 -18.42 -9.46
C ASN A 71 -8.30 -17.59 -10.33
N ALA A 72 -9.52 -18.06 -10.55
CA ALA A 72 -10.55 -17.29 -11.25
C ALA A 72 -10.95 -16.03 -10.49
N ARG A 73 -11.04 -16.08 -9.15
CA ARG A 73 -11.30 -14.92 -8.29
C ARG A 73 -10.15 -13.92 -8.30
N ILE A 74 -8.91 -14.39 -8.20
CA ILE A 74 -7.71 -13.54 -8.34
C ILE A 74 -7.74 -12.81 -9.68
N SER A 75 -8.01 -13.52 -10.79
CA SER A 75 -8.12 -12.90 -12.12
C SER A 75 -9.25 -11.85 -12.22
N GLN A 76 -10.35 -12.01 -11.48
CA GLN A 76 -11.41 -10.97 -11.40
C GLN A 76 -10.91 -9.73 -10.65
N ILE A 77 -10.25 -9.91 -9.52
CA ILE A 77 -9.67 -8.82 -8.71
C ILE A 77 -8.59 -8.09 -9.52
N ASP A 78 -7.68 -8.82 -10.18
CA ASP A 78 -6.64 -8.27 -11.04
C ASP A 78 -7.23 -7.43 -12.19
N LYS A 79 -8.36 -7.84 -12.77
CA LYS A 79 -9.07 -7.05 -13.79
C LYS A 79 -9.64 -5.74 -13.24
N LEU A 80 -10.22 -5.77 -12.04
CA LEU A 80 -10.76 -4.57 -11.39
C LEU A 80 -9.63 -3.59 -11.01
N ILE A 81 -8.55 -4.10 -10.41
CA ILE A 81 -7.37 -3.31 -10.06
C ILE A 81 -6.71 -2.75 -11.34
N SER A 82 -6.56 -3.58 -12.38
CA SER A 82 -5.98 -3.15 -13.65
C SER A 82 -6.83 -2.07 -14.32
N ALA A 83 -8.16 -2.19 -14.33
CA ALA A 83 -9.05 -1.17 -14.86
C ALA A 83 -8.90 0.16 -14.09
N GLN A 84 -8.94 0.12 -12.76
CA GLN A 84 -8.80 1.32 -11.93
C GLN A 84 -7.43 1.98 -12.08
N LEU A 85 -6.35 1.18 -12.14
CA LEU A 85 -5.00 1.67 -12.38
C LEU A 85 -4.87 2.25 -13.80
N ASN A 86 -5.52 1.65 -14.78
CA ASN A 86 -5.51 2.13 -16.16
C ASN A 86 -6.12 3.53 -16.26
N GLU A 87 -7.25 3.79 -15.61
CA GLU A 87 -7.86 5.12 -15.55
C GLU A 87 -6.94 6.17 -14.91
N VAL A 88 -6.27 5.81 -13.79
CA VAL A 88 -5.33 6.73 -13.11
C VAL A 88 -4.10 7.02 -13.97
N MET A 89 -3.49 5.99 -14.57
CA MET A 89 -2.28 6.11 -15.39
C MET A 89 -2.54 6.80 -16.74
N HIS A 90 -3.75 6.68 -17.29
CA HIS A 90 -4.15 7.34 -18.54
C HIS A 90 -4.76 8.72 -18.35
N HIS A 91 -4.89 9.20 -17.10
CA HIS A 91 -5.36 10.55 -16.85
C HIS A 91 -4.41 11.58 -17.49
N PRO A 92 -4.89 12.56 -18.28
CA PRO A 92 -4.03 13.43 -19.08
C PRO A 92 -3.05 14.26 -18.26
N ASP A 93 -3.44 14.69 -17.05
CA ASP A 93 -2.55 15.41 -16.13
C ASP A 93 -1.43 14.52 -15.59
N PHE A 94 -1.72 13.23 -15.35
CA PHE A 94 -0.71 12.26 -14.91
C PHE A 94 0.27 11.96 -16.05
N GLN A 95 -0.23 11.64 -17.25
CA GLN A 95 0.61 11.38 -18.42
C GLN A 95 1.52 12.57 -18.78
N LYS A 96 1.02 13.80 -18.65
CA LYS A 96 1.81 15.02 -18.89
C LYS A 96 2.94 15.18 -17.87
N LEU A 97 2.68 14.88 -16.60
CA LEU A 97 3.69 14.90 -15.55
C LEU A 97 4.70 13.75 -15.75
N GLU A 98 4.22 12.53 -15.97
CA GLU A 98 5.04 11.34 -16.20
C GLU A 98 5.94 11.52 -17.43
N GLY A 99 5.41 12.01 -18.56
CA GLY A 99 6.20 12.26 -19.76
C GLY A 99 7.34 13.26 -19.53
N SER A 100 7.08 14.31 -18.74
CA SER A 100 8.09 15.30 -18.36
C SER A 100 9.20 14.69 -17.49
N TRP A 101 8.82 13.91 -16.48
CA TRP A 101 9.78 13.27 -15.56
C TRP A 101 10.51 12.08 -16.18
N ARG A 102 9.86 11.26 -17.02
CA ARG A 102 10.51 10.20 -17.79
C ARG A 102 11.49 10.76 -18.81
N GLY A 103 11.15 11.87 -19.48
CA GLY A 103 12.06 12.57 -20.38
C GLY A 103 13.31 13.07 -19.65
N LEU A 104 13.14 13.66 -18.46
CA LEU A 104 14.27 14.08 -17.61
C LEU A 104 15.10 12.89 -17.11
N PHE A 105 14.45 11.82 -16.64
CA PHE A 105 15.11 10.59 -16.19
C PHE A 105 15.91 9.93 -17.32
N TYR A 106 15.37 9.91 -18.54
CA TYR A 106 16.07 9.45 -19.73
C TYR A 106 17.31 10.33 -20.02
N LEU A 107 17.16 11.66 -20.01
CA LEU A 107 18.28 12.59 -20.21
C LEU A 107 19.40 12.36 -19.19
N VAL A 108 19.06 12.20 -17.90
CA VAL A 108 20.05 11.95 -16.85
C VAL A 108 20.73 10.59 -17.03
N ASN A 109 19.99 9.51 -17.29
CA ASN A 109 20.56 8.17 -17.43
C ASN A 109 21.34 7.93 -18.73
N GLN A 110 21.12 8.75 -19.76
CA GLN A 110 21.88 8.69 -21.03
C GLN A 110 23.02 9.71 -21.09
N SER A 111 23.22 10.51 -20.03
CA SER A 111 24.32 11.44 -19.90
C SER A 111 25.35 10.90 -18.91
N GLU A 112 26.60 10.74 -19.35
CA GLU A 112 27.72 10.48 -18.42
C GLU A 112 28.05 11.75 -17.62
N THR A 113 27.25 12.05 -16.60
CA THR A 113 27.47 13.18 -15.71
C THR A 113 28.71 12.95 -14.85
N GLY A 114 29.70 13.83 -15.02
CA GLY A 114 30.97 13.81 -14.28
C GLY A 114 31.36 15.20 -13.80
N GLN A 115 32.62 15.42 -13.46
CA GLN A 115 33.09 16.74 -12.99
C GLN A 115 32.91 17.85 -14.05
N SER A 116 32.97 17.50 -15.34
CA SER A 116 32.82 18.39 -16.49
C SER A 116 31.38 18.60 -16.97
N LEU A 117 30.44 17.69 -16.65
CA LEU A 117 29.07 17.71 -17.16
C LEU A 117 28.07 17.77 -16.00
N LYS A 118 27.43 18.93 -15.82
CA LYS A 118 26.41 19.17 -14.79
C LYS A 118 25.07 19.48 -15.45
N ILE A 119 24.02 18.79 -15.04
CA ILE A 119 22.65 19.05 -15.46
C ILE A 119 21.96 19.85 -14.35
N ARG A 120 21.61 21.11 -14.61
CA ARG A 120 20.76 21.93 -13.71
C ARG A 120 19.33 21.92 -14.24
N VAL A 121 18.35 21.75 -13.35
CA VAL A 121 16.93 21.64 -13.72
C VAL A 121 16.15 22.74 -13.01
N MET A 122 15.39 23.52 -13.77
CA MET A 122 14.46 24.53 -13.25
C MET A 122 13.03 24.13 -13.63
N ASN A 123 12.19 23.86 -12.63
CA ASN A 123 10.77 23.57 -12.84
C ASN A 123 9.98 24.88 -12.97
N VAL A 124 9.49 25.18 -14.18
CA VAL A 124 8.68 26.37 -14.47
C VAL A 124 7.62 26.04 -15.52
N SER A 125 6.41 26.59 -15.38
CA SER A 125 5.36 26.42 -16.39
C SER A 125 5.54 27.40 -17.56
N LYS A 126 5.17 27.01 -18.78
CA LYS A 126 5.18 27.90 -19.95
C LYS A 126 4.39 29.20 -19.71
N LYS A 127 3.32 29.16 -18.92
CA LYS A 127 2.51 30.34 -18.60
C LYS A 127 3.27 31.32 -17.69
N ASP A 128 4.08 30.80 -16.77
CA ASP A 128 4.79 31.65 -15.81
C ASP A 128 6.08 32.22 -16.42
N LEU A 129 6.73 31.46 -17.32
CA LEU A 129 7.83 31.96 -18.14
C LEU A 129 7.38 33.08 -19.09
N LEU A 130 6.20 32.95 -19.72
CA LEU A 130 5.62 34.05 -20.53
C LEU A 130 5.32 35.29 -19.66
N LYS A 131 4.70 35.13 -18.49
CA LYS A 131 4.44 36.24 -17.57
C LYS A 131 5.72 36.91 -17.05
N ASP A 132 6.82 36.17 -16.88
CA ASP A 132 8.12 36.74 -16.48
C ASP A 132 8.66 37.65 -17.59
N MET A 133 8.62 37.19 -18.84
CA MET A 133 9.05 37.97 -20.00
C MET A 133 8.11 39.16 -20.32
N GLU A 134 6.80 39.04 -20.07
CA GLU A 134 5.82 40.14 -20.24
C GLU A 134 5.91 41.21 -19.13
N LYS A 135 6.40 40.85 -17.95
CA LYS A 135 6.57 41.78 -16.81
C LYS A 135 7.89 42.54 -16.83
N ALA A 136 8.93 41.94 -17.43
CA ALA A 136 10.22 42.58 -17.55
C ALA A 136 10.15 43.74 -18.55
N SER A 137 10.68 44.91 -18.20
CA SER A 137 10.71 46.07 -19.12
C SER A 137 11.63 45.80 -20.32
N GLU A 138 12.68 45.03 -20.10
CA GLU A 138 13.68 44.58 -21.08
C GLU A 138 14.02 43.11 -20.76
N PHE A 139 14.42 42.33 -21.77
CA PHE A 139 14.53 40.87 -21.64
C PHE A 139 15.61 40.41 -20.65
N ASP A 140 16.65 41.23 -20.47
CA ASP A 140 17.77 41.04 -19.54
C ASP A 140 17.38 41.29 -18.08
N GLN A 141 16.28 42.00 -17.83
CA GLN A 141 15.75 42.23 -16.48
C GLN A 141 14.87 41.07 -15.97
N SER A 142 14.52 40.10 -16.84
CA SER A 142 13.69 38.94 -16.51
C SER A 142 14.35 38.01 -15.49
N ALA A 143 13.56 37.31 -14.66
CA ALA A 143 14.11 36.34 -13.72
C ALA A 143 14.81 35.19 -14.45
N LEU A 144 14.30 34.80 -15.62
CA LEU A 144 14.95 33.83 -16.51
C LEU A 144 16.38 34.24 -16.91
N PHE A 145 16.59 35.50 -17.30
CA PHE A 145 17.92 35.97 -17.70
C PHE A 145 18.90 35.95 -16.52
N LYS A 146 18.49 36.42 -15.34
CA LYS A 146 19.33 36.40 -14.14
C LYS A 146 19.76 34.98 -13.76
N LYS A 147 18.83 34.01 -13.85
CA LYS A 147 19.11 32.60 -13.55
C LYS A 147 19.99 31.88 -14.58
N ILE A 148 20.02 32.32 -15.83
CA ILE A 148 20.81 31.66 -16.89
C ILE A 148 22.13 32.38 -17.16
N TYR A 149 22.14 33.71 -17.10
CA TYR A 149 23.27 34.54 -17.50
C TYR A 149 24.04 35.07 -16.28
N GLU A 150 23.39 35.85 -15.40
CA GLU A 150 24.07 36.44 -14.23
C GLU A 150 24.61 35.37 -13.26
N GLU A 151 23.85 34.31 -12.97
CA GLU A 151 24.24 33.27 -12.00
C GLU A 151 25.20 32.19 -12.53
N GLU A 152 25.45 32.13 -13.84
CA GLU A 152 26.34 31.11 -14.47
C GLU A 152 27.53 31.69 -15.23
N PHE A 153 27.41 32.92 -15.78
CA PHE A 153 28.41 33.57 -16.63
C PHE A 153 28.81 34.99 -16.18
N GLY A 154 28.14 35.56 -15.18
CA GLY A 154 28.41 36.88 -14.60
C GLY A 154 29.50 36.90 -13.53
#